data_AF-A0AAE5A6S4-F1
#
_entry.id   AF-A0AAE5A6S4-F1
#
_cell.length_a   1.000
_cell.length_b   1.000
_cell.length_c   1.000
_cell.angle_alpha   90.00
_cell.angle_beta   90.00
_cell.angle_gamma   90.00
#
_symmetry.space_group_name_H-M   'P 1'
#
loop_
_entity.id
_entity.type
_entity.pdbx_description
1 polymer ?
#
loop_
_entity_poly.entity_id
_entity_poly.type
_entity_poly.pdbx_seq_one_letter_code
_entity_poly.pdbx_strand_id
1 'polypeptide(L)'
;MGQMFGLGGLFLLPVLIATWPGGLNTAAGAAAAGYLVLVPTVLAYLLFAAGLRRLPPATVATLTLTEPVVAALLGTAILGEELTVVAGIGMAAVVASLTVLAVSTLRTP
;
A
#
# COMPACT_ATOMS: atom_id res chain seq x y z
N MET A 1 -5.41 13.92 -3.91
CA MET A 1 -4.59 12.77 -4.37
C MET A 1 -4.60 12.59 -5.88
N GLY A 2 -5.74 12.61 -6.59
CA GLY A 2 -5.75 12.43 -8.06
C GLY A 2 -4.83 13.38 -8.85
N GLN A 3 -4.75 14.65 -8.47
CA GLN A 3 -3.81 15.61 -9.09
C GLN A 3 -2.35 15.25 -8.87
N MET A 4 -1.98 14.70 -7.70
CA MET A 4 -0.60 14.28 -7.42
C MET A 4 -0.21 13.09 -8.29
N PHE A 5 -1.11 12.11 -8.45
CA PHE A 5 -0.89 10.98 -9.36
C PHE A 5 -0.82 11.42 -10.83
N GLY A 6 -1.71 12.33 -11.24
CA GLY A 6 -1.72 12.84 -12.62
C GLY A 6 -0.44 13.59 -12.97
N LEU A 7 0.00 14.51 -12.09
CA LEU A 7 1.25 15.25 -12.29
C LEU A 7 2.47 14.34 -12.20
N GLY A 8 2.55 13.47 -11.19
CA GLY A 8 3.64 12.51 -11.06
C GLY A 8 3.74 11.57 -12.26
N GLY A 9 2.60 11.05 -12.74
CA GLY A 9 2.52 10.23 -13.95
C GLY A 9 2.98 11.00 -15.19
N LEU A 10 2.58 12.27 -15.34
CA LEU A 10 3.02 13.13 -16.43
C LEU A 10 4.54 13.33 -16.44
N PHE A 11 5.16 13.56 -15.28
CA PHE A 11 6.61 13.68 -15.16
C PHE A 11 7.35 12.35 -15.39
N LEU A 12 6.71 11.22 -15.09
CA LEU A 12 7.28 9.89 -15.32
C LEU A 12 7.07 9.37 -16.75
N LEU A 13 6.18 9.97 -17.56
CA LEU A 13 5.93 9.55 -18.95
C LEU A 13 7.19 9.54 -19.83
N PRO A 14 8.08 10.56 -19.81
CA PRO A 14 9.31 10.52 -20.60
C PRO A 14 10.23 9.36 -20.21
N VAL A 15 10.33 9.05 -18.91
CA VAL A 15 11.10 7.91 -18.41
C VAL A 15 10.49 6.61 -18.91
N LEU A 16 9.17 6.47 -18.80
CA LEU A 16 8.44 5.29 -19.27
C LEU A 16 8.66 5.03 -20.76
N ILE A 17 8.61 6.07 -21.58
CA ILE A 17 8.85 5.98 -23.02
C ILE A 17 10.31 5.61 -23.31
N ALA A 18 11.26 6.22 -22.61
CA ALA A 18 12.69 5.97 -22.81
C ALA A 18 13.14 4.57 -22.34
N THR A 19 12.53 4.02 -21.29
CA THR A 19 12.89 2.72 -20.69
C THR A 19 11.85 1.65 -20.92
N TRP A 20 10.98 1.80 -21.91
CA TRP A 20 9.80 0.95 -22.10
C TRP A 20 10.17 -0.54 -22.22
N PRO A 21 9.76 -1.40 -21.27
CA PRO A 21 10.10 -2.82 -21.32
C PRO A 21 9.16 -3.66 -22.19
N GLY A 22 8.08 -3.09 -22.73
CA GLY A 22 7.01 -3.85 -23.40
C GLY A 22 5.96 -4.40 -22.44
N GLY A 23 5.13 -5.33 -22.93
CA GLY A 23 4.25 -6.16 -22.09
C GLY A 23 2.78 -5.72 -22.02
N LEU A 24 2.45 -4.44 -22.21
CA LEU A 24 1.04 -3.97 -22.19
C LEU A 24 0.21 -4.47 -23.37
N ASN A 25 0.85 -4.87 -24.46
CA ASN A 25 0.18 -5.48 -25.61
C ASN A 25 -0.30 -6.91 -25.32
N THR A 26 0.11 -7.50 -24.18
CA THR A 26 -0.35 -8.82 -23.75
C THR A 26 -1.53 -8.69 -22.81
N ALA A 27 -2.45 -9.67 -22.84
CA ALA A 27 -3.57 -9.71 -21.91
C ALA A 27 -3.11 -9.73 -20.44
N ALA A 28 -2.02 -10.45 -20.14
CA ALA A 28 -1.45 -10.51 -18.80
C ALA A 28 -0.88 -9.16 -18.33
N GLY A 29 -0.12 -8.47 -19.19
CA GLY A 29 0.42 -7.15 -18.86
C GLY A 29 -0.66 -6.09 -18.73
N ALA A 30 -1.67 -6.10 -19.61
CA ALA A 30 -2.83 -5.23 -19.48
C ALA A 30 -3.63 -5.50 -18.20
N ALA A 31 -3.82 -6.77 -17.83
CA ALA A 31 -4.47 -7.16 -16.58
C ALA A 31 -3.67 -6.72 -15.35
N ALA A 32 -2.34 -6.88 -15.36
CA ALA A 32 -1.47 -6.43 -14.28
C ALA A 32 -1.50 -4.90 -14.12
N ALA A 33 -1.43 -4.15 -15.23
CA ALA A 33 -1.56 -2.69 -15.20
C ALA A 33 -2.93 -2.25 -14.68
N GLY A 34 -4.00 -2.89 -15.14
CA GLY A 34 -5.36 -2.65 -14.66
C GLY A 34 -5.50 -2.94 -13.16
N TYR A 35 -4.94 -4.05 -12.69
CA TYR A 35 -4.90 -4.39 -11.27
C TYR A 35 -4.18 -3.30 -10.45
N LEU A 36 -2.99 -2.87 -10.85
CA LEU A 36 -2.20 -1.84 -10.16
C LEU A 36 -2.91 -0.48 -10.10
N VAL A 37 -3.62 -0.10 -11.17
CA VAL A 37 -4.39 1.15 -11.18
C VAL A 37 -5.62 1.03 -10.29
N LEU A 38 -6.40 -0.05 -10.42
CA LEU A 38 -7.70 -0.13 -9.79
C LEU A 38 -7.61 -0.47 -8.29
N VAL A 39 -6.74 -1.41 -7.91
CA VAL A 39 -6.76 -2.01 -6.57
C VAL A 39 -5.84 -1.25 -5.60
N PRO A 40 -4.49 -1.28 -5.72
CA PRO A 40 -3.61 -0.63 -4.76
C PRO A 40 -3.55 0.89 -4.95
N THR A 41 -4.09 1.44 -6.05
CA THR A 41 -4.15 2.90 -6.26
C THR A 41 -5.57 3.43 -6.03
N VAL A 42 -6.50 3.23 -6.97
CA VAL A 42 -7.82 3.87 -6.89
C VAL A 42 -8.59 3.43 -5.65
N LEU A 43 -8.81 2.13 -5.47
CA LEU A 43 -9.58 1.60 -4.34
C LEU A 43 -8.90 1.92 -3.01
N ALA A 44 -7.60 1.66 -2.89
CA ALA A 44 -6.86 1.94 -1.66
C ALA A 44 -6.93 3.42 -1.25
N TYR A 45 -6.71 4.36 -2.17
CA TYR A 45 -6.76 5.79 -1.84
C TYR A 45 -8.19 6.29 -1.57
N LEU A 46 -9.21 5.69 -2.17
CA LEU A 46 -10.60 5.97 -1.82
C LEU A 46 -10.91 5.53 -0.39
N LEU A 47 -10.47 4.33 0.01
CA LEU A 47 -10.60 3.83 1.38
C LEU A 47 -9.79 4.66 2.37
N PHE A 48 -8.57 5.07 2.01
CA PHE A 48 -7.73 5.97 2.81
C PHE A 48 -8.41 7.32 3.03
N ALA A 49 -8.97 7.92 1.96
CA ALA A 49 -9.72 9.17 2.06
C ALA A 49 -11.00 8.99 2.91
N ALA A 50 -11.67 7.84 2.81
CA ALA A 50 -12.81 7.51 3.67
C ALA A 50 -12.37 7.37 5.15
N GLY A 51 -11.19 6.82 5.42
CA GLY A 51 -10.59 6.75 6.75
C GLY A 51 -10.33 8.14 7.33
N LEU A 52 -9.71 9.04 6.56
CA LEU A 52 -9.46 10.44 6.97
C LEU A 52 -10.73 11.23 7.25
N ARG A 53 -11.87 10.83 6.70
CA ARG A 53 -13.17 11.47 6.99
C ARG A 53 -13.75 11.04 8.33
N ARG A 54 -13.27 9.94 8.92
CA ARG A 54 -13.83 9.34 10.14
C ARG A 54 -12.85 9.30 11.32
N LEU A 55 -11.55 9.40 11.05
CA LEU A 55 -10.48 9.25 12.03
C LEU A 55 -9.50 10.41 11.95
N PRO A 56 -8.84 10.77 13.07
CA PRO A 56 -7.74 11.75 13.06
C PRO A 56 -6.62 11.35 12.09
N PRO A 57 -5.98 12.31 11.40
CA PRO A 57 -4.90 12.01 10.45
C PRO A 57 -3.75 11.19 11.04
N ALA A 58 -3.39 11.44 12.30
CA ALA A 58 -2.35 10.68 13.00
C ALA A 58 -2.73 9.19 13.12
N THR A 59 -3.98 8.88 13.49
CA THR A 59 -4.48 7.50 13.57
C THR A 59 -4.45 6.82 12.21
N VAL A 60 -4.90 7.50 11.16
CA VAL A 60 -4.86 6.94 9.79
C VAL A 60 -3.43 6.66 9.35
N ALA A 61 -2.48 7.59 9.60
CA ALA A 61 -1.07 7.40 9.28
C ALA A 61 -0.46 6.21 10.05
N THR A 62 -0.83 6.02 11.32
CA THR A 62 -0.37 4.86 12.08
C THR A 62 -0.96 3.56 11.53
N LEU A 63 -2.25 3.53 11.17
CA LEU A 63 -2.87 2.36 10.54
C LEU A 63 -2.19 1.97 9.21
N THR A 64 -1.68 2.92 8.44
CA THR A 64 -0.89 2.67 7.23
C THR A 64 0.39 1.87 7.49
N LEU A 65 0.94 1.89 8.72
CA LEU A 65 2.06 1.00 9.08
C LEU A 65 1.71 -0.49 8.97
N THR A 66 0.43 -0.85 8.83
CA THR A 66 -0.01 -2.22 8.54
C THR A 66 0.37 -2.66 7.12
N GLU A 67 0.52 -1.74 6.17
CA GLU A 67 0.86 -2.04 4.78
C GLU A 67 2.11 -2.92 4.61
N PRO A 68 3.28 -2.62 5.22
CA PRO A 68 4.46 -3.49 5.11
C PRO A 68 4.22 -4.90 5.68
N VAL A 69 3.39 -5.05 6.72
CA VAL A 69 3.03 -6.36 7.27
C VAL A 69 2.20 -7.14 6.25
N VAL A 70 1.18 -6.51 5.67
CA VAL A 70 0.33 -7.14 4.65
C VAL A 70 1.14 -7.45 3.39
N ALA A 71 2.03 -6.55 2.96
CA ALA A 71 2.90 -6.76 1.81
C ALA A 71 3.82 -7.97 2.01
N ALA A 72 4.49 -8.08 3.17
CA ALA A 72 5.34 -9.22 3.49
C ALA A 72 4.54 -10.54 3.57
N LEU A 73 3.34 -10.50 4.14
CA LEU A 73 2.46 -11.68 4.19
C LEU A 73 2.01 -12.10 2.78
N LEU A 74 1.65 -11.15 1.91
CA LEU A 74 1.27 -11.45 0.53
C LEU A 74 2.47 -11.93 -0.30
N GLY A 75 3.65 -11.32 -0.13
CA GLY A 75 4.88 -11.75 -0.80
C GLY A 75 5.26 -13.18 -0.42
N THR A 76 5.23 -13.50 0.87
CA THR A 76 5.53 -14.87 1.34
C THR A 76 4.46 -15.88 0.94
N ALA A 77 3.17 -15.55 1.08
CA ALA A 77 2.08 -16.50 0.82
C ALA A 77 1.76 -16.69 -0.67
N ILE A 78 1.86 -15.64 -1.49
CA ILE A 78 1.46 -15.66 -2.91
C ILE A 78 2.68 -15.78 -3.82
N LEU A 79 3.77 -15.06 -3.52
CA LEU A 79 4.97 -15.04 -4.36
C LEU A 79 6.03 -16.06 -3.88
N GLY A 80 5.85 -16.65 -2.69
CA GLY A 80 6.80 -17.62 -2.12
C GLY A 80 8.11 -16.96 -1.64
N GLU A 81 8.09 -15.66 -1.36
CA GLU A 81 9.26 -14.95 -0.85
C GLU A 81 9.68 -15.48 0.54
N GLU A 82 10.98 -15.55 0.79
CA GLU A 82 11.49 -15.98 2.09
C GLU A 82 11.36 -14.86 3.13
N LEU A 83 10.66 -15.15 4.23
CA LEU A 83 10.55 -14.22 5.34
C LEU A 83 11.81 -14.30 6.22
N THR A 84 12.64 -13.26 6.16
CA THR A 84 13.80 -13.17 7.05
C THR A 84 13.37 -13.01 8.51
N VAL A 85 14.20 -13.50 9.43
CA VAL A 85 13.96 -13.35 10.88
C VAL A 85 13.81 -11.86 11.26
N VAL A 86 14.61 -10.99 10.65
CA VAL A 86 14.56 -9.53 10.87
C VAL A 86 13.20 -8.95 10.43
N ALA A 87 12.70 -9.35 9.26
CA ALA A 87 11.37 -8.95 8.80
C ALA A 87 10.27 -9.45 9.73
N GLY A 88 10.38 -10.69 10.23
CA GLY A 88 9.47 -11.26 11.23
C GLY A 88 9.41 -10.45 12.53
N ILE A 89 10.57 -10.05 13.07
CA ILE A 89 10.65 -9.19 14.25
C ILE A 89 10.01 -7.82 13.98
N GLY A 90 10.29 -7.22 12.82
CA GLY A 90 9.70 -5.94 12.42
C GLY A 90 8.18 -6.00 12.34
N MET A 91 7.62 -7.05 11.73
CA MET A 91 6.18 -7.27 11.68
C MET A 91 5.56 -7.42 13.06
N ALA A 92 6.18 -8.22 13.94
CA ALA A 92 5.71 -8.38 15.31
C ALA A 92 5.70 -7.05 16.08
N ALA A 93 6.73 -6.23 15.92
CA ALA A 93 6.81 -4.90 16.52
C ALA A 93 5.68 -3.98 16.03
N VAL A 94 5.42 -3.94 14.72
CA VAL A 94 4.32 -3.15 14.14
C VAL A 94 2.97 -3.60 14.70
N VAL A 95 2.68 -4.90 14.67
CA VAL A 95 1.42 -5.46 15.19
C VAL A 95 1.24 -5.12 16.67
N ALA A 96 2.30 -5.24 17.48
CA ALA A 96 2.27 -4.87 18.88
C ALA A 96 1.98 -3.38 19.08
N SER A 97 2.67 -2.49 18.36
CA SER A 97 2.45 -1.04 18.44
C SER A 97 1.02 -0.64 18.05
N LEU A 98 0.48 -1.23 16.99
CA LEU A 98 -0.91 -0.98 16.56
C LEU A 98 -1.93 -1.49 17.58
N THR A 99 -1.66 -2.64 18.20
CA THR A 99 -2.52 -3.21 19.24
C THR A 99 -2.56 -2.29 20.46
N VAL A 100 -1.41 -1.78 20.90
CA VAL A 100 -1.32 -0.81 22.01
C VAL A 100 -2.09 0.47 21.68
N LEU A 101 -1.94 1.00 20.46
CA LEU A 101 -2.66 2.19 20.02
C LEU A 101 -4.18 1.97 19.97
N ALA A 102 -4.63 0.82 19.46
CA ALA A 102 -6.04 0.49 19.39
C ALA A 102 -6.66 0.42 20.81
N VAL A 103 -5.97 -0.24 21.74
CA VAL A 103 -6.41 -0.35 23.15
C VAL A 103 -6.40 1.00 23.86
N SER A 104 -5.38 1.85 23.64
CA SER A 104 -5.33 3.17 24.26
C SER A 104 -6.45 4.08 23.76
N THR A 105 -6.75 4.04 22.46
CA THR A 105 -7.84 4.82 21.85
C THR A 105 -9.20 4.46 22.48
N LEU A 106 -9.45 3.18 22.76
CA LEU A 106 -10.69 2.71 23.41
C LEU A 106 -10.81 3.09 24.90
N ARG A 107 -9.71 3.50 25.54
CA ARG A 107 -9.68 3.88 26.97
C ARG A 107 -9.86 5.37 27.23
N THR A 108 -9.76 6.21 26.19
CA THR A 108 -10.00 7.65 26.29
C THR A 108 -11.49 7.93 26.10
N PRO A 109 -12.22 8.42 27.13
CA PRO A 109 -13.62 8.83 27.01
C PRO A 109 -13.78 10.13 26.20
#